data_AF-A0A8T2LS22-F1
#
_entry.id   AF-A0A8T2LS22-F1
#
_cell.length_a   1.000
_cell.length_b   1.000
_cell.length_c   1.000
_cell.angle_alpha   90.00
_cell.angle_beta   90.00
_cell.angle_gamma   90.00
#
_symmetry.space_group_name_H-M   'P 1'
#
loop_
_entity.id
_entity.type
_entity.pdbx_description
1 polymer ?
#
loop_
_entity_poly.entity_id
_entity_poly.type
_entity_poly.pdbx_seq_one_letter_code
_entity_poly.pdbx_strand_id
1 'polypeptide(L)'
;MWRGRGRRTRETHDKEEDVHVLGFEVPEQELRSELDSNNKHLFHFHNAYSDPLGWRKQSSFTVEQFSAENITRLVRETKHAKASVLVIDSLSWIVRHHNPVAICQQLHKLKKGGAIRTICCLLHMDLHQQGIVESICHLANTVITVTAVNNALYAEAKTTHRKKSGKVMQEEEFFTVMENLSLSIEKRPSQSGHAQVHSDAKVDPASNLTFNLRLSEVEREAKEKVALPFVFSQEKKSALLKKGQGSGRIIYEPDANDDFDEEDPDDDLDI
;
A
#
# COMPACT_ATOMS: atom_id res chain seq x y z
N MET A 1 -4.40 -9.31 -33.55
CA MET A 1 -3.03 -9.07 -34.07
C MET A 1 -2.38 -8.01 -33.19
N TRP A 2 -1.66 -8.45 -32.16
CA TRP A 2 -1.03 -7.57 -31.16
C TRP A 2 0.38 -7.18 -31.62
N ARG A 3 0.64 -5.89 -31.84
CA ARG A 3 1.99 -5.31 -31.81
C ARG A 3 1.94 -3.88 -31.31
N GLY A 4 2.27 -3.69 -30.04
CA GLY A 4 2.67 -2.41 -29.47
C GLY A 4 3.94 -2.64 -28.65
N ARG A 5 5.10 -2.21 -29.17
CA ARG A 5 6.38 -2.26 -28.46
C ARG A 5 6.40 -1.12 -27.44
N GLY A 6 6.50 -1.46 -26.15
CA GLY A 6 6.72 -0.48 -25.08
C GLY A 6 6.94 -1.14 -23.72
N ARG A 7 8.22 -1.34 -23.37
CA ARG A 7 8.80 -1.70 -22.06
C ARG A 7 8.12 -2.83 -21.27
N ARG A 8 8.87 -3.94 -21.15
CA ARG A 8 8.66 -5.10 -20.25
C ARG A 8 8.04 -4.70 -18.91
N THR A 9 6.72 -4.75 -18.82
CA THR A 9 6.10 -5.42 -17.68
C THR A 9 6.62 -6.85 -17.72
N ARG A 10 7.00 -7.41 -16.56
CA ARG A 10 7.26 -8.84 -16.47
C ARG A 10 6.00 -9.53 -16.99
N GLU A 11 6.05 -10.03 -18.22
CA GLU A 11 5.17 -11.09 -18.70
C GLU A 11 5.35 -12.21 -17.67
N THR A 12 4.45 -12.25 -16.69
CA THR A 12 4.28 -13.42 -15.86
C THR A 12 3.87 -14.50 -16.83
N HIS A 13 4.78 -15.45 -17.05
CA HIS A 13 4.51 -16.73 -17.69
C HIS A 13 3.05 -17.13 -17.49
N ASP A 14 2.43 -17.45 -18.62
CA ASP A 14 1.07 -17.96 -18.81
C ASP A 14 0.81 -19.15 -17.86
N LYS A 15 0.51 -18.82 -16.61
CA LYS A 15 -0.07 -19.74 -15.66
C LYS A 15 -1.55 -19.50 -15.79
N GLU A 16 -2.25 -20.48 -16.33
CA GLU A 16 -3.69 -20.61 -16.16
C GLU A 16 -3.98 -20.59 -14.65
N GLU A 17 -4.34 -19.42 -14.15
CA GLU A 17 -4.74 -19.16 -12.76
C GLU A 17 -6.26 -19.12 -12.73
N ASP A 18 -6.86 -19.87 -11.80
CA ASP A 18 -8.29 -19.80 -11.57
C ASP A 18 -8.68 -18.43 -11.01
N VAL A 19 -9.71 -17.83 -11.59
CA VAL A 19 -10.25 -16.53 -11.20
C VAL A 19 -11.61 -16.74 -10.55
N HIS A 20 -11.72 -16.46 -9.27
CA HIS A 20 -12.98 -16.49 -8.53
C HIS A 20 -13.58 -15.09 -8.49
N VAL A 21 -14.79 -14.92 -8.99
CA VAL A 21 -15.49 -13.64 -9.02
C VAL A 21 -16.65 -13.67 -8.02
N LEU A 22 -16.61 -12.82 -7.00
CA LEU A 22 -17.75 -12.51 -6.16
C LEU A 22 -18.53 -11.37 -6.84
N GLY A 23 -19.73 -11.67 -7.33
CA GLY A 23 -20.55 -10.73 -8.12
C GLY A 23 -21.75 -10.19 -7.32
N PHE A 24 -21.73 -8.90 -6.99
CA PHE A 24 -22.74 -8.16 -6.22
C PHE A 24 -23.44 -7.06 -7.05
N GLU A 25 -22.78 -6.48 -8.03
CA GLU A 25 -23.29 -5.32 -8.81
C GLU A 25 -23.68 -5.69 -10.23
N VAL A 26 -22.90 -6.56 -10.88
CA VAL A 26 -23.12 -6.93 -12.29
C VAL A 26 -23.61 -8.38 -12.38
N PRO A 27 -24.68 -8.65 -13.16
CA PRO A 27 -25.12 -10.01 -13.43
C PRO A 27 -24.03 -10.88 -14.06
N GLU A 28 -23.95 -12.14 -13.65
CA GLU A 28 -22.97 -13.10 -14.18
C GLU A 28 -23.05 -13.22 -15.71
N GLN A 29 -24.25 -13.15 -16.29
CA GLN A 29 -24.44 -13.27 -17.74
C GLN A 29 -23.76 -12.16 -18.52
N GLU A 30 -23.77 -10.93 -17.97
CA GLU A 30 -23.15 -9.76 -18.56
C GLU A 30 -21.63 -9.92 -18.53
N LEU A 31 -21.05 -10.20 -17.36
CA LEU A 31 -19.61 -10.47 -17.21
C LEU A 31 -19.12 -11.64 -18.09
N ARG A 32 -19.92 -12.69 -18.24
CA ARG A 32 -19.58 -13.85 -19.09
C ARG A 32 -19.70 -13.57 -20.59
N SER A 33 -20.54 -12.61 -20.98
CA SER A 33 -20.69 -12.24 -22.38
C SER A 33 -19.46 -11.51 -22.92
N GLU A 34 -18.78 -10.77 -22.05
CA GLU A 34 -17.58 -9.99 -22.36
C GLU A 34 -16.28 -10.81 -22.34
N LEU A 35 -16.31 -12.01 -21.73
CA LEU A 35 -15.14 -12.88 -21.62
C LEU A 35 -14.87 -13.67 -22.90
N ASP A 36 -13.59 -13.76 -23.27
CA ASP A 36 -13.10 -14.63 -24.35
C ASP A 36 -13.48 -16.09 -24.09
N SER A 37 -14.14 -16.72 -25.07
CA SER A 37 -14.67 -18.09 -24.96
C SER A 37 -13.62 -19.13 -24.57
N ASN A 38 -12.34 -18.91 -24.91
CA ASN A 38 -11.25 -19.83 -24.58
C ASN A 38 -10.91 -19.84 -23.08
N ASN A 39 -11.16 -18.73 -22.37
CA ASN A 39 -10.73 -18.55 -20.99
C ASN A 39 -11.87 -18.76 -19.98
N LYS A 40 -13.12 -18.93 -20.44
CA LYS A 40 -14.31 -19.05 -19.57
C LYS A 40 -14.20 -20.15 -18.52
N HIS A 41 -13.46 -21.22 -18.81
CA HIS A 41 -13.26 -22.33 -17.89
C HIS A 41 -12.41 -21.99 -16.66
N LEU A 42 -11.63 -20.90 -16.72
CA LEU A 42 -10.83 -20.40 -15.60
C LEU A 42 -11.63 -19.53 -14.63
N PHE A 43 -12.81 -19.07 -15.02
CA PHE A 43 -13.64 -18.16 -14.23
C PHE A 43 -14.73 -18.90 -13.45
N HIS A 44 -14.64 -18.82 -12.13
CA HIS A 44 -15.62 -19.38 -11.20
C HIS A 44 -16.43 -18.25 -10.59
N PHE A 45 -17.71 -18.15 -10.99
CA PHE A 45 -18.60 -17.09 -10.54
C PHE A 45 -19.39 -17.51 -9.31
N HIS A 46 -19.43 -16.61 -8.32
CA HIS A 46 -20.19 -16.74 -7.09
C HIS A 46 -21.24 -15.63 -7.06
N ASN A 47 -22.47 -15.96 -7.50
CA ASN A 47 -23.54 -15.00 -7.68
C ASN A 47 -24.13 -14.57 -6.33
N ALA A 48 -23.80 -13.35 -5.93
CA ALA A 48 -24.47 -12.61 -4.85
C ALA A 48 -25.41 -11.51 -5.38
N TYR A 49 -25.45 -11.22 -6.67
CA TYR A 49 -26.28 -10.19 -7.28
C TYR A 49 -27.78 -10.46 -7.11
N SER A 50 -28.22 -11.70 -7.34
CA SER A 50 -29.66 -12.03 -7.34
C SER A 50 -30.29 -12.06 -5.94
N ASP A 51 -29.52 -12.41 -4.91
CA ASP A 51 -29.97 -12.55 -3.54
C ASP A 51 -28.82 -12.28 -2.54
N PRO A 52 -28.28 -11.05 -2.49
CA PRO A 52 -27.07 -10.72 -1.72
C PRO A 52 -27.24 -10.92 -0.22
N LEU A 53 -28.47 -10.83 0.28
CA LEU A 53 -28.84 -11.01 1.69
C LEU A 53 -29.38 -12.43 1.98
N GLY A 54 -29.44 -13.31 0.97
CA GLY A 54 -29.86 -14.71 1.17
C GLY A 54 -31.33 -14.90 1.54
N TRP A 55 -32.20 -13.90 1.33
CA TRP A 55 -33.61 -13.98 1.70
C TRP A 55 -34.39 -15.00 0.86
N ARG A 56 -33.98 -15.21 -0.39
CA ARG A 56 -34.59 -16.16 -1.31
C ARG A 56 -33.94 -17.54 -1.26
N LYS A 57 -32.75 -17.66 -0.64
CA LYS A 57 -31.92 -18.87 -0.60
C LYS A 57 -31.57 -19.39 -2.00
N GLN A 58 -31.41 -18.47 -2.95
CA GLN A 58 -31.18 -18.77 -4.36
C GLN A 58 -29.74 -18.52 -4.80
N SER A 59 -28.99 -17.71 -4.05
CA SER A 59 -27.61 -17.35 -4.36
C SER A 59 -26.61 -18.38 -3.84
N SER A 60 -25.52 -18.58 -4.59
CA SER A 60 -24.40 -19.43 -4.17
C SER A 60 -23.50 -18.77 -3.13
N PHE A 61 -23.58 -17.44 -3.02
CA PHE A 61 -22.85 -16.64 -2.06
C PHE A 61 -23.68 -15.45 -1.57
N THR A 62 -23.49 -15.06 -0.32
CA THR A 62 -24.20 -13.93 0.31
C THR A 62 -23.19 -13.02 1.00
N VAL A 63 -23.59 -11.79 1.28
CA VAL A 63 -22.71 -10.81 1.94
C VAL A 63 -22.27 -11.30 3.32
N GLU A 64 -23.16 -11.95 4.09
CA GLU A 64 -22.86 -12.48 5.44
C GLU A 64 -21.84 -13.62 5.42
N GLN A 65 -21.71 -14.31 4.28
CA GLN A 65 -20.72 -15.37 4.11
C GLN A 65 -19.32 -14.82 3.82
N PHE A 66 -19.13 -13.49 3.73
CA PHE A 66 -17.82 -12.88 3.51
C PHE A 66 -16.90 -13.08 4.72
N SER A 67 -16.11 -14.15 4.66
CA SER A 67 -15.07 -14.46 5.64
C SER A 67 -13.89 -15.14 4.96
N ALA A 68 -12.72 -15.04 5.58
CA ALA A 68 -11.52 -15.67 5.07
C ALA A 68 -11.68 -17.20 4.95
N GLU A 69 -12.39 -17.82 5.90
CA GLU A 69 -12.63 -19.26 5.94
C GLU A 69 -13.56 -19.70 4.81
N ASN A 70 -14.70 -19.02 4.63
CA ASN A 70 -15.67 -19.36 3.60
C ASN A 70 -15.09 -19.16 2.20
N ILE A 71 -14.39 -18.05 1.96
CA ILE A 71 -13.77 -17.79 0.65
C ILE A 71 -12.65 -18.78 0.39
N THR A 72 -11.82 -19.10 1.39
CA THR A 72 -10.77 -20.12 1.23
C THR A 72 -11.37 -21.49 0.93
N ARG A 73 -12.51 -21.82 1.53
CA ARG A 73 -13.24 -23.05 1.23
C ARG A 73 -13.76 -23.06 -0.21
N LEU A 74 -14.40 -21.99 -0.66
CA LEU A 74 -14.89 -21.84 -2.04
C LEU A 74 -13.77 -22.03 -3.07
N VAL A 75 -12.59 -21.45 -2.81
CA VAL A 75 -11.41 -21.57 -3.69
C VAL A 75 -10.82 -22.99 -3.69
N ARG A 76 -10.92 -23.72 -2.57
CA ARG A 76 -10.39 -25.09 -2.46
C ARG A 76 -11.32 -26.16 -3.03
N GLU A 77 -12.62 -25.91 -3.08
CA GLU A 77 -13.61 -26.85 -3.63
C GLU A 77 -13.52 -26.97 -5.16
N THR A 78 -12.90 -26.00 -5.83
CA THR A 78 -12.61 -26.05 -7.27
C THR A 78 -11.42 -26.96 -7.61
N LYS A 79 -11.61 -27.82 -8.62
CA LYS A 79 -10.79 -29.03 -8.91
C LYS A 79 -9.33 -28.78 -9.33
N HIS A 80 -8.83 -27.55 -9.33
CA HIS A 80 -7.46 -27.20 -9.66
C HIS A 80 -6.90 -26.19 -8.65
N ALA A 81 -6.34 -26.68 -7.55
CA ALA A 81 -5.71 -25.83 -6.54
C ALA A 81 -4.32 -25.35 -7.01
N LYS A 82 -4.29 -24.43 -7.98
CA LYS A 82 -3.16 -23.51 -8.19
C LYS A 82 -3.49 -22.16 -7.55
N ALA A 83 -2.48 -21.32 -7.40
CA ALA A 83 -2.62 -19.95 -6.90
C ALA A 83 -3.77 -19.20 -7.60
N SER A 84 -4.84 -18.90 -6.87
CA SER A 84 -6.05 -18.29 -7.45
C SER A 84 -6.06 -16.78 -7.32
N VAL A 85 -6.79 -16.13 -8.23
CA VAL A 85 -7.12 -14.70 -8.17
C VAL A 85 -8.55 -14.56 -7.64
N LEU A 86 -8.75 -13.69 -6.64
CA LEU A 86 -10.07 -13.30 -6.17
C LEU A 86 -10.42 -11.93 -6.73
N VAL A 87 -11.54 -11.84 -7.42
CA VAL A 87 -12.14 -10.60 -7.90
C VAL A 87 -13.41 -10.34 -7.11
N ILE A 88 -13.53 -9.14 -6.55
CA ILE A 88 -14.73 -8.67 -5.86
C ILE A 88 -15.25 -7.49 -6.67
N ASP A 89 -16.35 -7.68 -7.39
CA ASP A 89 -16.90 -6.65 -8.28
C ASP A 89 -17.41 -5.41 -7.53
N SER A 90 -17.78 -5.56 -6.25
CA SER A 90 -18.12 -4.45 -5.36
C SER A 90 -17.81 -4.79 -3.90
N LEU A 91 -16.66 -4.31 -3.44
CA LEU A 91 -16.35 -4.29 -2.01
C LEU A 91 -17.29 -3.34 -1.25
N SER A 92 -17.82 -2.32 -1.92
CA SER A 92 -18.77 -1.37 -1.33
C SER A 92 -20.01 -2.04 -0.77
N TRP A 93 -20.53 -3.06 -1.47
CA TRP A 93 -21.66 -3.86 -1.00
C TRP A 93 -21.35 -4.55 0.34
N ILE A 94 -20.13 -5.08 0.47
CA ILE A 94 -19.67 -5.78 1.67
C ILE A 94 -19.45 -4.79 2.82
N VAL A 95 -18.82 -3.64 2.53
CA VAL A 95 -18.56 -2.55 3.50
C VAL A 95 -19.84 -1.99 4.09
N ARG A 96 -20.94 -1.97 3.33
CA ARG A 96 -22.24 -1.51 3.84
C ARG A 96 -22.85 -2.45 4.90
N HIS A 97 -22.51 -3.73 4.88
CA HIS A 97 -23.15 -4.76 5.72
C HIS A 97 -22.24 -5.32 6.81
N HIS A 98 -20.94 -4.97 6.80
CA HIS A 98 -19.97 -5.44 7.78
C HIS A 98 -19.20 -4.26 8.39
N ASN A 99 -18.69 -4.47 9.60
CA ASN A 99 -17.79 -3.51 10.22
C ASN A 99 -16.51 -3.35 9.36
N PRO A 100 -16.10 -2.12 9.00
CA PRO A 100 -14.89 -1.88 8.20
C PRO A 100 -13.62 -2.55 8.75
N VAL A 101 -13.47 -2.57 10.08
CA VAL A 101 -12.34 -3.22 10.76
C VAL A 101 -12.37 -4.73 10.51
N ALA A 102 -13.55 -5.35 10.59
CA ALA A 102 -13.70 -6.77 10.31
C ALA A 102 -13.33 -7.08 8.86
N ILE A 103 -13.71 -6.24 7.90
CA ILE A 103 -13.37 -6.41 6.47
C ILE A 103 -11.86 -6.35 6.26
N CYS A 104 -11.17 -5.34 6.82
CA CYS A 104 -9.72 -5.24 6.76
C CYS A 104 -9.04 -6.49 7.35
N GLN A 105 -9.56 -7.01 8.46
CA GLN A 105 -9.07 -8.25 9.05
C GLN A 105 -9.30 -9.46 8.14
N GLN A 106 -10.48 -9.60 7.52
CA GLN A 106 -10.76 -10.71 6.60
C GLN A 106 -9.87 -10.65 5.36
N LEU A 107 -9.72 -9.48 4.73
CA LEU A 107 -8.84 -9.27 3.58
C LEU A 107 -7.37 -9.58 3.92
N HIS A 108 -6.91 -9.16 5.10
CA HIS A 108 -5.55 -9.47 5.57
C HIS A 108 -5.35 -10.97 5.82
N LYS A 109 -6.34 -11.65 6.43
CA LYS A 109 -6.33 -13.10 6.62
C LYS A 109 -6.27 -13.84 5.28
N LEU A 110 -7.07 -13.44 4.30
CA LEU A 110 -7.05 -14.01 2.95
C LEU A 110 -5.68 -13.88 2.29
N LYS A 111 -5.09 -12.69 2.36
CA LYS A 111 -3.75 -12.42 1.83
C LYS A 111 -2.66 -13.28 2.50
N LYS A 112 -2.79 -13.57 3.80
CA LYS A 112 -1.86 -14.44 4.54
C LYS A 112 -2.13 -15.93 4.38
N GLY A 113 -3.35 -16.32 4.04
CA GLY A 113 -3.80 -17.72 4.01
C GLY A 113 -3.21 -18.58 2.88
N GLY A 114 -2.53 -17.96 1.91
CA GLY A 114 -1.79 -18.65 0.84
C GLY A 114 -2.65 -19.31 -0.25
N ALA A 115 -3.95 -19.47 -0.03
CA ALA A 115 -4.89 -19.98 -1.04
C ALA A 115 -5.12 -18.99 -2.20
N ILE A 116 -5.04 -17.69 -1.91
CA ILE A 116 -5.29 -16.61 -2.86
C ILE A 116 -4.01 -15.83 -3.06
N ARG A 117 -3.59 -15.71 -4.32
CA ARG A 117 -2.37 -14.98 -4.71
C ARG A 117 -2.62 -13.49 -4.85
N THR A 118 -3.74 -13.14 -5.48
CA THR A 118 -4.10 -11.76 -5.79
C THR A 118 -5.55 -11.52 -5.44
N ILE A 119 -5.82 -10.39 -4.79
CA ILE A 119 -7.18 -9.91 -4.53
C ILE A 119 -7.33 -8.59 -5.29
N CYS A 120 -8.30 -8.53 -6.19
CA CYS A 120 -8.71 -7.34 -6.90
C CYS A 120 -10.13 -7.00 -6.44
N CYS A 121 -10.37 -5.75 -6.04
CA CYS A 121 -11.69 -5.33 -5.57
C CYS A 121 -12.02 -3.92 -6.05
N LEU A 122 -13.25 -3.72 -6.51
CA LEU A 122 -13.78 -2.38 -6.80
C LEU A 122 -14.37 -1.77 -5.54
N LEU A 123 -14.02 -0.51 -5.26
CA LEU A 123 -14.56 0.26 -4.15
C LEU A 123 -15.05 1.60 -4.67
N HIS A 124 -16.36 1.84 -4.57
CA HIS A 124 -16.99 3.11 -4.88
C HIS A 124 -16.74 4.10 -3.74
N MET A 125 -15.84 5.07 -3.96
CA MET A 125 -15.35 6.00 -2.93
C MET A 125 -16.44 6.96 -2.41
N ASP A 126 -17.42 7.27 -3.24
CA ASP A 126 -18.56 8.15 -2.94
C ASP A 126 -19.60 7.53 -1.99
N LEU A 127 -19.60 6.20 -1.84
CA LEU A 127 -20.52 5.48 -0.95
C LEU A 127 -20.01 5.36 0.50
N HIS A 128 -18.77 5.77 0.79
CA HIS A 128 -18.13 5.56 2.09
C HIS A 128 -17.48 6.83 2.63
N GLN A 129 -17.32 6.88 3.95
CA GLN A 129 -16.54 7.93 4.60
C GLN A 129 -15.06 7.81 4.24
N GLN A 130 -14.39 8.95 4.11
CA GLN A 130 -12.97 9.02 3.73
C GLN A 130 -12.08 8.11 4.59
N GLY A 131 -12.26 8.09 5.91
CA GLY A 131 -11.45 7.25 6.80
C GLY A 131 -11.59 5.75 6.54
N ILE A 132 -12.76 5.28 6.08
CA ILE A 132 -12.98 3.87 5.71
C ILE A 132 -12.25 3.56 4.40
N VAL A 133 -12.41 4.44 3.40
CA VAL A 133 -11.75 4.31 2.10
C VAL A 133 -10.23 4.25 2.29
N GLU A 134 -9.66 5.19 3.05
CA GLU A 134 -8.23 5.24 3.36
C GLU A 134 -7.75 3.97 4.07
N SER A 135 -8.49 3.49 5.08
CA SER A 135 -8.15 2.25 5.80
C SER A 135 -8.06 1.03 4.88
N ILE A 136 -9.00 0.90 3.94
CA ILE A 136 -8.99 -0.19 2.96
C ILE A 136 -7.84 -0.01 1.96
N CYS A 137 -7.63 1.21 1.46
CA CYS A 137 -6.54 1.53 0.54
C CYS A 137 -5.15 1.30 1.16
N HIS A 138 -4.98 1.52 2.46
CA HIS A 138 -3.74 1.25 3.18
C HIS A 138 -3.37 -0.23 3.23
N LEU A 139 -4.35 -1.14 3.16
CA LEU A 139 -4.12 -2.58 3.10
C LEU A 139 -3.60 -3.04 1.72
N ALA A 140 -3.94 -2.30 0.68
CA ALA A 140 -3.62 -2.64 -0.70
C ALA A 140 -2.15 -2.37 -1.06
N ASN A 141 -1.58 -3.27 -1.87
CA ASN A 141 -0.26 -3.05 -2.46
C ASN A 141 -0.31 -2.08 -3.65
N THR A 142 -1.42 -2.06 -4.36
CA THR A 142 -1.67 -1.17 -5.50
C THR A 142 -3.07 -0.61 -5.35
N VAL A 143 -3.21 0.71 -5.48
CA VAL A 143 -4.50 1.40 -5.56
C VAL A 143 -4.55 2.11 -6.90
N ILE A 144 -5.62 1.88 -7.65
CA ILE A 144 -5.88 2.56 -8.92
C ILE A 144 -7.14 3.39 -8.72
N THR A 145 -6.98 4.70 -8.64
CA THR A 145 -8.10 5.64 -8.55
C THR A 145 -8.46 6.09 -9.94
N VAL A 146 -9.71 5.85 -10.34
CA VAL A 146 -10.23 6.22 -11.66
C VAL A 146 -11.18 7.42 -11.50
N THR A 147 -10.93 8.49 -12.25
CA THR A 147 -11.77 9.69 -12.26
C THR A 147 -12.12 10.09 -13.68
N ALA A 148 -13.38 10.44 -13.93
CA ALA A 148 -13.81 11.01 -15.19
C ALA A 148 -13.28 12.45 -15.34
N VAL A 149 -12.77 12.79 -16.52
CA VAL A 149 -12.21 14.11 -16.82
C VAL A 149 -12.88 14.67 -18.08
N ASN A 150 -12.98 16.00 -18.18
CA ASN A 150 -13.58 16.71 -19.32
C ASN A 150 -14.97 16.18 -19.69
N ASN A 151 -15.93 16.26 -18.76
CA ASN A 151 -17.30 15.75 -18.95
C ASN A 151 -17.35 14.27 -19.40
N ALA A 152 -16.42 13.45 -18.88
CA ALA A 152 -16.28 12.02 -19.20
C ALA A 152 -15.83 11.70 -20.64
N LEU A 153 -15.20 12.64 -21.35
CA LEU A 153 -14.58 12.36 -22.65
C LEU A 153 -13.40 11.38 -22.54
N TYR A 154 -12.69 11.43 -21.42
CA TYR A 154 -11.64 10.47 -21.06
C TYR A 154 -11.59 10.29 -19.54
N ALA A 155 -10.94 9.23 -19.09
CA ALA A 155 -10.71 8.93 -17.69
C ALA A 155 -9.23 9.08 -17.33
N GLU A 156 -8.97 9.52 -16.10
CA GLU A 156 -7.64 9.54 -15.51
C GLU A 156 -7.53 8.38 -14.52
N ALA A 157 -6.49 7.56 -14.66
CA ALA A 157 -6.09 6.54 -13.70
C ALA A 157 -4.86 7.01 -12.93
N LYS A 158 -5.01 7.21 -11.62
CA LYS A 158 -3.90 7.44 -10.69
C LYS A 158 -3.54 6.14 -9.99
N THR A 159 -2.40 5.58 -10.33
CA THR A 159 -1.91 4.32 -9.76
C THR A 159 -0.88 4.61 -8.68
N THR A 160 -1.16 4.20 -7.44
CA THR A 160 -0.20 4.20 -6.34
C THR A 160 0.23 2.76 -6.04
N HIS A 161 1.51 2.45 -6.20
CA HIS A 161 2.07 1.12 -5.94
C HIS A 161 3.10 1.14 -4.79
N ARG A 162 2.90 0.27 -3.80
CA ARG A 162 3.77 0.10 -2.62
C ARG A 162 4.63 -1.16 -2.80
N LYS A 163 5.93 -0.95 -2.99
CA LYS A 163 6.91 -2.04 -3.10
C LYS A 163 7.16 -2.69 -1.74
N LYS A 164 7.65 -3.94 -1.76
CA LYS A 164 8.10 -4.65 -0.56
C LYS A 164 9.21 -3.91 0.21
N SER A 165 9.99 -3.07 -0.48
CA SER A 165 11.02 -2.22 0.13
C SER A 165 10.47 -0.98 0.84
N GLY A 166 9.15 -0.81 0.94
CA GLY A 166 8.51 0.39 1.48
C GLY A 166 8.42 1.56 0.49
N LYS A 167 9.15 1.53 -0.63
CA LYS A 167 9.10 2.58 -1.66
C LYS A 167 7.71 2.65 -2.30
N VAL A 168 7.15 3.86 -2.34
CA VAL A 168 5.90 4.16 -3.04
C VAL A 168 6.22 4.72 -4.42
N MET A 169 5.52 4.24 -5.45
CA MET A 169 5.55 4.77 -6.81
C MET A 169 4.17 5.28 -7.19
N GLN A 170 4.12 6.37 -7.94
CA GLN A 170 2.89 6.96 -8.46
C GLN A 170 3.00 7.15 -9.97
N GLU A 171 1.95 6.77 -10.68
CA GLU A 171 1.84 6.90 -12.14
C GLU A 171 0.44 7.45 -12.45
N GLU A 172 0.37 8.39 -13.40
CA GLU A 172 -0.88 8.99 -13.89
C GLU A 172 -0.99 8.71 -15.39
N GLU A 173 -2.10 8.10 -15.79
CA GLU A 173 -2.38 7.72 -17.18
C GLU A 173 -3.78 8.20 -17.57
N PHE A 174 -3.92 8.73 -18.78
CA PHE A 174 -5.23 9.04 -19.34
C PHE A 174 -5.65 7.91 -20.26
N PHE A 175 -6.91 7.51 -20.18
CA PHE A 175 -7.42 6.45 -21.04
C PHE A 175 -8.86 6.72 -21.50
N THR A 176 -9.15 6.20 -22.68
CA THR A 176 -10.52 6.17 -23.23
C THR A 176 -10.91 4.71 -23.41
N VAL A 177 -12.12 4.37 -22.96
CA VAL A 177 -12.74 3.07 -23.21
C VAL A 177 -13.42 3.14 -24.58
N MET A 178 -12.94 2.32 -25.52
CA MET A 178 -13.49 2.23 -26.86
C MET A 178 -14.78 1.40 -26.87
N GLU A 179 -15.58 1.47 -27.94
CA GLU A 179 -16.84 0.71 -28.06
C GLU A 179 -16.66 -0.81 -27.94
N ASN A 180 -15.49 -1.33 -28.28
CA ASN A 180 -15.13 -2.75 -28.14
C ASN A 180 -14.54 -3.09 -26.76
N LEU A 181 -14.74 -2.23 -25.76
CA LEU A 181 -14.21 -2.35 -24.38
C LEU A 181 -12.67 -2.38 -24.30
N SER A 182 -11.97 -2.06 -25.38
CA SER A 182 -10.51 -1.90 -25.35
C SER A 182 -10.12 -0.53 -24.78
N LEU A 183 -8.96 -0.49 -24.13
CA LEU A 183 -8.41 0.73 -23.56
C LEU A 183 -7.41 1.37 -24.53
N SER A 184 -7.64 2.62 -24.91
CA SER A 184 -6.61 3.48 -25.51
C SER A 184 -5.94 4.27 -24.40
N ILE A 185 -4.67 3.97 -24.11
CA ILE A 185 -3.92 4.58 -23.00
C ILE A 185 -2.93 5.60 -23.55
N GLU A 186 -3.10 6.85 -23.16
CA GLU A 186 -2.14 7.92 -23.39
C GLU A 186 -1.33 8.15 -22.12
N LYS A 187 -0.09 7.67 -22.12
CA LYS A 187 0.85 7.97 -21.05
C LYS A 187 1.34 9.39 -21.23
N ARG A 188 1.16 10.25 -20.22
CA ARG A 188 2.02 11.42 -20.12
C ARG A 188 3.45 10.87 -19.98
N PRO A 189 4.43 11.29 -20.80
CA PRO A 189 5.81 10.96 -20.49
C PRO A 189 6.03 11.45 -19.07
N SER A 190 6.31 10.53 -18.16
CA SER A 190 6.82 10.86 -16.83
C SER A 190 7.89 11.91 -17.09
N GLN A 191 7.69 13.12 -16.58
CA GLN A 191 8.79 14.06 -16.46
C GLN A 191 9.73 13.44 -15.42
N SER A 192 10.50 12.43 -15.85
CA SER A 192 11.89 12.28 -15.46
C SER A 192 12.67 13.42 -16.11
N GLY A 193 12.21 14.65 -15.87
CA GLY A 193 13.05 15.82 -15.95
C GLY A 193 13.79 15.84 -14.62
N HIS A 194 15.10 16.05 -14.68
CA HIS A 194 15.73 16.87 -13.66
C HIS A 194 14.74 17.96 -13.25
N ALA A 195 14.53 18.12 -11.94
CA ALA A 195 13.81 19.25 -11.39
C ALA A 195 14.24 20.53 -12.12
N GLN A 196 13.45 20.95 -13.11
CA GLN A 196 13.41 22.34 -13.46
C GLN A 196 12.67 22.95 -12.30
N VAL A 197 13.47 23.61 -11.48
CA VAL A 197 13.12 24.60 -10.48
C VAL A 197 11.98 25.43 -11.06
N HIS A 198 10.76 24.99 -10.79
CA HIS A 198 9.66 25.92 -10.62
C HIS A 198 10.15 26.85 -9.52
N SER A 199 10.29 28.13 -9.87
CA SER A 199 10.47 29.20 -8.91
C SER A 199 9.16 29.38 -8.13
N ASP A 200 8.73 28.31 -7.45
CA ASP A 200 7.82 28.42 -6.34
C ASP A 200 8.68 28.92 -5.19
N ALA A 201 8.40 30.16 -4.78
CA ALA A 201 8.92 30.69 -3.54
C ALA A 201 8.70 29.63 -2.46
N LYS A 202 9.79 29.00 -2.03
CA LYS A 202 9.81 27.96 -1.01
C LYS A 202 9.14 28.53 0.23
N VAL A 203 7.85 28.27 0.40
CA VAL A 203 7.13 28.62 1.62
C VAL A 203 7.81 27.80 2.69
N ASP A 204 8.53 28.51 3.55
CA ASP A 204 9.28 27.93 4.64
C ASP A 204 8.31 27.12 5.52
N PRO A 205 8.53 25.81 5.73
CA PRO A 205 7.63 24.99 6.54
C PRO A 205 7.50 25.49 7.99
N ALA A 206 8.41 26.36 8.45
CA ALA A 206 8.33 27.02 9.74
C ALA A 206 7.51 28.34 9.75
N SER A 207 6.98 28.81 8.61
CA SER A 207 6.31 30.12 8.51
C SER A 207 4.94 30.18 9.19
N ASN A 208 4.29 29.04 9.44
CA ASN A 208 2.95 28.95 10.04
C ASN A 208 2.96 28.55 11.52
N LEU A 209 4.12 28.62 12.18
CA LEU A 209 4.23 28.29 13.59
C LEU A 209 3.95 29.52 14.45
N THR A 210 3.18 29.35 15.52
CA THR A 210 2.88 30.40 16.52
C THR A 210 4.08 30.77 17.40
N PHE A 211 5.19 30.06 17.23
CA PHE A 211 6.46 30.32 17.90
C PHE A 211 7.60 30.22 16.88
N ASN A 212 8.63 31.04 17.06
CA ASN A 212 9.73 31.14 16.11
C ASN A 212 10.72 29.98 16.31
N LEU A 213 10.86 29.11 15.31
CA LEU A 213 11.87 28.05 15.31
C LEU A 213 13.26 28.53 14.87
N ARG A 214 13.36 29.73 14.28
CA ARG A 214 14.62 30.30 13.80
C ARG A 214 15.16 31.26 14.85
N LEU A 215 16.40 31.02 15.26
CA LEU A 215 17.13 32.01 16.05
C LEU A 215 17.43 33.20 15.14
N SER A 216 17.15 34.41 15.62
CA SER A 216 17.69 35.63 15.03
C SER A 216 19.22 35.62 15.12
N GLU A 217 19.90 36.42 14.31
CA GLU A 217 21.37 36.48 14.33
C GLU A 217 21.92 36.85 15.71
N VAL A 218 21.21 37.75 16.42
CA VAL A 218 21.52 38.15 17.80
C VAL A 218 21.38 36.97 18.77
N GLU A 219 20.32 36.17 18.65
CA GLU A 219 20.09 34.98 19.49
C GLU A 219 21.08 33.85 19.18
N ARG A 220 21.45 33.68 17.91
CA ARG A 220 22.47 32.70 17.47
C ARG A 220 23.83 33.05 18.07
N GLU A 221 24.24 34.32 17.94
CA GLU A 221 25.48 34.81 18.55
C GLU A 221 25.45 34.69 20.08
N ALA A 222 24.32 35.00 20.71
CA ALA A 222 24.17 34.85 22.16
C ALA A 222 24.33 33.38 22.57
N LYS A 223 23.66 32.45 21.87
CA LYS A 223 23.75 31.01 22.13
C LYS A 223 25.18 30.48 21.95
N GLU A 224 25.90 30.93 20.93
CA GLU A 224 27.30 30.54 20.71
C GLU A 224 28.25 31.08 21.79
N LYS A 225 27.94 32.24 22.37
CA LYS A 225 28.72 32.85 23.46
C LYS A 225 28.39 32.27 24.84
N VAL A 226 27.33 31.47 24.99
CA VAL A 226 26.98 30.83 26.26
C VAL A 226 27.96 29.69 26.56
N ALA A 227 28.75 29.88 27.62
CA ALA A 227 29.63 28.83 28.13
C ALA A 227 28.81 27.66 28.69
N LEU A 228 28.95 26.49 28.08
CA LEU A 228 28.26 25.28 28.53
C LEU A 228 28.90 24.75 29.83
N PRO A 229 28.15 24.57 30.93
CA PRO A 229 28.70 24.26 32.26
C PRO A 229 29.53 22.96 32.33
N PHE A 230 29.28 22.01 31.43
CA PHE A 230 29.87 20.66 31.44
C PHE A 230 30.70 20.33 30.19
N VAL A 231 30.87 21.29 29.27
CA VAL A 231 31.74 21.09 28.10
C VAL A 231 33.12 21.66 28.41
N PHE A 232 34.01 20.79 28.88
CA PHE A 232 35.40 21.14 29.10
C PHE A 232 36.12 21.37 27.76
N SER A 233 37.00 22.38 27.71
CA SER A 233 37.90 22.57 26.56
C SER A 233 38.79 21.34 26.35
N GLN A 234 39.33 21.17 25.15
CA GLN A 234 40.17 20.01 24.83
C GLN A 234 41.42 19.96 25.74
N GLU A 235 41.95 21.11 26.15
CA GLU A 235 43.03 21.20 27.14
C GLU A 235 42.57 20.78 28.55
N LYS A 236 41.35 21.15 28.96
CA LYS A 236 40.81 20.80 30.28
C LYS A 236 40.39 19.33 30.36
N LYS A 237 39.83 18.77 29.27
CA LYS A 237 39.58 17.32 29.12
C LYS A 237 40.90 16.55 29.21
N SER A 238 41.91 16.97 28.45
CA SER A 238 43.22 16.31 28.47
C SER A 238 43.96 16.50 29.80
N ALA A 239 43.74 17.58 30.54
CA ALA A 239 44.27 17.75 31.90
C ALA A 239 43.57 16.85 32.94
N LEU A 240 42.25 16.66 32.84
CA LEU A 240 41.48 15.74 33.71
C LEU A 240 41.75 14.26 33.38
N LEU A 241 41.98 13.94 32.10
CA LEU A 241 42.32 12.60 31.62
C LEU A 241 43.81 12.26 31.75
N LYS A 242 44.68 13.26 31.99
CA LYS A 242 46.06 12.99 32.38
C LYS A 242 46.02 12.33 33.76
N LYS A 243 46.60 11.14 33.85
CA LYS A 243 46.89 10.44 35.11
C LYS A 243 47.71 11.37 36.02
N GLY A 244 47.04 12.17 36.85
CA GLY A 244 47.63 12.65 38.08
C GLY A 244 48.01 11.44 38.93
N GLN A 245 49.01 11.57 39.79
CA GLN A 245 49.50 10.53 40.71
C GLN A 245 48.45 10.03 41.75
N GLY A 246 47.15 10.23 41.51
CA GLY A 246 46.04 9.66 42.28
C GLY A 246 45.40 8.50 41.51
N SER A 247 45.63 7.29 42.01
CA SER A 247 45.14 6.02 41.46
C SER A 247 43.62 5.85 41.66
N GLY A 248 42.81 6.54 40.85
CA GLY A 248 41.39 6.20 40.66
C GLY A 248 41.25 5.08 39.64
N ARG A 249 41.58 3.84 40.01
CA ARG A 249 41.28 2.67 39.17
C ARG A 249 39.80 2.33 39.38
N ILE A 250 38.97 2.56 38.37
CA ILE A 250 37.63 1.99 38.32
C ILE A 250 37.81 0.54 37.93
N ILE A 251 37.64 -0.37 38.89
CA ILE A 251 37.69 -1.81 38.68
C ILE A 251 36.24 -2.26 38.53
N TYR A 252 35.92 -2.73 37.33
CA TYR A 252 34.64 -3.38 37.07
C TYR A 252 34.77 -4.85 37.45
N GLU A 253 33.95 -5.32 38.39
CA GLU A 253 33.77 -6.75 38.65
C GLU A 253 32.44 -7.16 38.02
N PRO A 254 32.45 -8.04 37.00
CA PRO A 254 31.23 -8.52 36.39
C PRO A 254 30.39 -9.27 37.42
N ASP A 255 29.10 -8.94 37.52
CA ASP A 255 28.19 -9.69 38.37
C ASP A 255 27.60 -10.90 37.61
N ALA A 256 26.96 -11.82 38.33
CA ALA A 256 26.42 -13.05 37.73
C ALA A 256 25.25 -12.82 36.75
N ASN A 257 24.80 -11.58 36.64
CA ASN A 257 23.69 -11.10 35.82
C ASN A 257 24.17 -10.13 34.73
N ASP A 258 25.49 -9.94 34.56
CA ASP A 258 26.08 -9.34 33.37
C ASP A 258 25.95 -10.33 32.21
N ASP A 259 24.85 -10.20 31.50
CA ASP A 259 24.68 -10.82 30.20
C ASP A 259 25.69 -10.16 29.24
N PHE A 260 26.75 -10.88 28.88
CA PHE A 260 27.55 -10.52 27.70
C PHE A 260 26.63 -10.70 26.48
N ASP A 261 25.95 -9.64 26.10
CA ASP A 261 25.23 -9.55 24.84
C ASP A 261 26.26 -9.52 23.70
N GLU A 262 26.58 -10.70 23.15
CA GLU A 262 27.43 -10.86 21.95
C GLU A 262 26.82 -10.25 20.68
N GLU A 263 25.64 -9.61 20.77
CA GLU A 263 24.94 -9.00 19.64
C GLU A 263 25.21 -7.48 19.67
N ASP A 264 26.41 -7.09 19.20
CA ASP A 264 26.74 -5.67 18.99
C ASP A 264 25.75 -5.09 17.97
N PRO A 265 24.85 -4.17 18.36
CA PRO A 265 23.83 -3.62 17.49
C PRO A 265 24.39 -2.64 16.44
N ASP A 266 25.71 -2.42 16.43
CA ASP A 266 26.42 -1.61 15.44
C ASP A 266 27.13 -2.47 14.36
N ASP A 267 27.13 -3.80 14.47
CA ASP A 267 27.83 -4.72 13.54
C ASP A 267 27.18 -4.81 12.13
N ASP A 268 25.99 -4.22 11.96
CA ASP A 268 25.30 -4.04 10.68
C ASP A 268 25.35 -2.58 10.15
N LEU A 269 26.12 -1.69 10.80
CA LEU A 269 26.26 -0.27 10.44
C LEU A 269 27.46 0.07 9.53
N ASP A 270 27.81 -0.82 8.60
CA ASP A 270 28.68 -0.44 7.47
C ASP A 270 27.83 0.18 6.33
N ILE A 271 27.68 1.51 6.37
CA ILE A 271 27.09 2.34 5.30
C ILE A 271 28.17 3.12 4.54
#